data_AF-A0A6G0W9F1-F1
#
_entry.id   AF-A0A6G0W9F1-F1
#
_cell.length_a   1.000
_cell.length_b   1.000
_cell.length_c   1.000
_cell.angle_alpha   90.00
_cell.angle_beta   90.00
_cell.angle_gamma   90.00
#
_symmetry.space_group_name_H-M   'P 1'
#
loop_
_entity.id
_entity.type
_entity.pdbx_description
1 polymer ?
#
loop_
_entity_poly.entity_id
_entity_poly.type
_entity_poly.pdbx_seq_one_letter_code
_entity_poly.pdbx_strand_id
1 'polypeptide(L)'
;MSQDYALQAVLDTFDSVIYTLEQTRDTEGRNDHSVGHLGGCLLNYLFSKRFVMTAITFKTIFDVLSPSNTILQSSDLDLFAAIHSISNAQSKINNLRQDAIFESLMTKVDDFISDKEEFIFSDLQDKRIRSKKKMPETIELPIYLHTEINSSLVSEYEEEKEEDDDEEEEKVEETQNNKKKELLLSRKKIANVDSIKTV
;
A
#
# COMPACT_ATOMS: atom_id res chain seq x y z
N MET A 1 16.67 -15.29 9.59
CA MET A 1 18.08 -14.91 9.33
C MET A 1 18.31 -14.42 7.90
N SER A 2 17.73 -15.01 6.85
CA SER A 2 17.93 -14.49 5.48
C SER A 2 17.27 -13.13 5.22
N GLN A 3 16.04 -12.92 5.72
CA GLN A 3 15.29 -11.69 5.51
C GLN A 3 15.90 -10.48 6.25
N ASP A 4 16.47 -10.70 7.43
CA ASP A 4 17.18 -9.69 8.20
C ASP A 4 18.46 -9.24 7.48
N TYR A 5 19.27 -10.21 7.03
CA TYR A 5 20.45 -9.94 6.22
C TYR A 5 20.12 -9.23 4.90
N ALA A 6 19.03 -9.63 4.24
CA ALA A 6 18.59 -8.98 3.00
C ALA A 6 18.19 -7.52 3.23
N LEU A 7 17.45 -7.23 4.30
CA LEU A 7 17.08 -5.85 4.65
C LEU A 7 18.31 -5.01 4.99
N GLN A 8 19.25 -5.58 5.75
CA GLN A 8 20.50 -4.92 6.08
C GLN A 8 21.33 -4.61 4.82
N ALA A 9 21.44 -5.57 3.89
CA ALA A 9 22.12 -5.36 2.63
C ALA A 9 21.48 -4.25 1.79
N VAL A 10 20.15 -4.17 1.75
CA VAL A 10 19.43 -3.09 1.04
C VAL A 10 19.70 -1.72 1.67
N LEU A 11 19.74 -1.64 3.01
CA LEU A 11 20.05 -0.39 3.71
C LEU A 11 21.51 0.02 3.52
N ASP A 12 22.45 -0.93 3.54
CA ASP A 12 23.88 -0.66 3.37
C ASP A 12 24.23 -0.29 1.92
N THR A 13 23.54 -0.89 0.94
CA THR A 13 23.73 -0.62 -0.49
C THR A 13 22.77 0.43 -1.04
N PHE A 14 22.04 1.14 -0.18
CA PHE A 14 20.98 2.06 -0.57
C PHE A 14 21.43 3.08 -1.63
N ASP A 15 22.57 3.76 -1.40
CA ASP A 15 23.10 4.76 -2.34
C ASP A 15 23.45 4.15 -3.70
N SER A 16 24.02 2.93 -3.70
CA SER A 16 24.36 2.22 -4.92
C SER A 16 23.11 1.80 -5.70
N VAL A 17 22.06 1.38 -4.99
CA VAL A 17 20.77 1.04 -5.61
C VAL A 17 20.13 2.29 -6.23
N ILE A 18 20.16 3.43 -5.53
CA ILE A 18 19.64 4.69 -6.07
C ILE A 18 20.42 5.10 -7.33
N TYR A 19 21.75 5.14 -7.26
CA TYR A 19 22.60 5.53 -8.38
C TYR A 19 22.38 4.64 -9.62
N THR A 20 22.26 3.33 -9.43
CA THR A 20 22.00 2.40 -10.52
C THR A 20 20.60 2.61 -11.13
N LEU A 21 19.58 2.86 -10.31
CA LEU A 21 18.23 3.15 -10.79
C LEU A 21 18.15 4.47 -11.56
N GLU A 22 18.88 5.51 -11.13
CA GLU A 22 18.98 6.77 -11.87
C GLU A 22 19.65 6.56 -13.23
N GLN A 23 20.76 5.84 -13.26
CA GLN A 23 21.47 5.54 -14.49
C GLN A 23 20.62 4.71 -15.46
N THR A 24 19.94 3.67 -14.98
CA THR A 24 19.02 2.86 -15.79
C THR A 24 17.87 3.71 -16.35
N ARG A 25 17.28 4.59 -15.54
CA ARG A 25 16.21 5.50 -15.99
C ARG A 25 16.70 6.42 -17.11
N ASP A 26 17.88 7.00 -16.97
CA ASP A 26 18.36 8.07 -17.86
C ASP A 26 18.99 7.51 -19.16
N THR A 27 19.57 6.30 -19.11
CA THR A 27 20.21 5.63 -20.25
C THR A 27 19.27 4.68 -21.00
N GLU A 28 18.67 3.72 -20.30
CA GLU A 28 17.81 2.68 -20.89
C GLU A 28 16.37 3.17 -21.07
N GLY A 29 15.88 4.04 -20.18
CA GLY A 29 14.51 4.58 -20.24
C GLY A 29 14.17 5.40 -21.50
N ARG A 30 15.19 5.89 -22.22
CA ARG A 30 15.02 6.51 -23.55
C ARG A 30 14.68 5.50 -24.64
N ASN A 31 15.18 4.28 -24.51
CA ASN A 31 15.02 3.22 -25.50
C ASN A 31 13.84 2.29 -25.15
N ASP A 32 13.64 2.03 -23.86
CA ASP A 32 12.50 1.27 -23.33
C ASP A 32 11.77 2.09 -22.26
N HIS A 33 10.66 2.69 -22.66
CA HIS A 33 9.83 3.50 -21.78
C HIS A 33 9.28 2.71 -20.58
N SER A 34 9.11 1.39 -20.70
CA SER A 34 8.59 0.56 -19.60
C SER A 34 9.62 0.41 -18.47
N VAL A 35 10.89 0.18 -18.83
CA VAL A 35 12.01 0.07 -17.90
C VAL A 35 12.28 1.40 -17.21
N GLY A 36 12.29 2.50 -17.97
CA GLY A 36 12.44 3.85 -17.41
C GLY A 36 11.32 4.20 -16.43
N HIS A 37 10.07 3.85 -16.76
CA HIS A 37 8.93 4.06 -15.88
C HIS A 37 9.04 3.23 -14.58
N LEU A 38 9.33 1.93 -14.69
CA LEU A 38 9.46 1.04 -13.53
C LEU A 38 10.60 1.47 -12.61
N GLY A 39 11.76 1.82 -13.17
CA GLY A 39 12.91 2.34 -12.42
C GLY A 39 12.58 3.64 -11.69
N GLY A 40 11.90 4.57 -12.36
CA GLY A 40 11.42 5.80 -11.74
C GLY A 40 10.40 5.56 -10.62
N CYS A 41 9.46 4.64 -10.81
CA CYS A 41 8.50 4.25 -9.78
C CYS A 41 9.18 3.64 -8.55
N LEU A 42 10.16 2.76 -8.75
CA LEU A 42 10.90 2.13 -7.65
C LEU A 42 11.75 3.16 -6.89
N LEU A 43 12.41 4.06 -7.62
CA LEU A 43 13.19 5.17 -7.05
C LEU A 43 12.31 6.10 -6.20
N ASN A 44 11.12 6.47 -6.71
CA ASN A 44 10.14 7.25 -5.94
C ASN A 44 9.67 6.52 -4.67
N TYR A 45 9.56 5.19 -4.72
CA TYR A 45 9.21 4.39 -3.55
C TYR A 45 10.32 4.36 -2.51
N LEU A 46 11.58 4.20 -2.92
CA LEU A 46 12.75 4.19 -2.02
C LEU A 46 12.96 5.55 -1.33
N PHE A 47 12.69 6.66 -2.02
CA PHE A 47 12.69 8.00 -1.42
C PHE A 47 11.46 8.31 -0.57
N SER A 48 10.51 7.39 -0.42
CA SER A 48 9.39 7.63 0.48
C SER A 48 9.82 7.47 1.93
N LYS A 49 9.52 8.46 2.79
CA LYS A 49 9.68 8.34 4.24
C LYS A 49 8.98 7.10 4.79
N ARG A 50 7.88 6.67 4.16
CA ARG A 50 7.18 5.42 4.49
C ARG A 50 8.08 4.19 4.34
N PHE A 51 8.90 4.13 3.29
CA PHE A 51 9.81 3.01 3.08
C PHE A 51 10.86 2.95 4.20
N VAL A 52 11.52 4.09 4.48
CA VAL A 52 12.56 4.19 5.53
C VAL A 52 11.99 3.83 6.90
N MET A 53 10.82 4.39 7.26
CA MET A 53 10.08 4.03 8.48
C MET A 53 9.84 2.52 8.58
N THR A 54 9.37 1.91 7.49
CA THR A 54 9.07 0.48 7.44
C THR A 54 10.34 -0.35 7.56
N ALA A 55 11.41 0.02 6.87
CA ALA A 55 12.69 -0.69 6.93
C ALA A 55 13.30 -0.65 8.33
N ILE A 56 13.36 0.52 8.96
CA ILE A 56 13.94 0.68 10.31
C ILE A 56 13.11 -0.06 11.36
N THR A 57 11.77 0.01 11.27
CA THR A 57 10.89 -0.76 12.18
C THR A 57 11.11 -2.26 12.03
N PHE A 58 11.15 -2.79 10.81
CA PHE A 58 11.43 -4.22 10.59
C PHE A 58 12.81 -4.63 11.09
N LYS A 59 13.84 -3.80 10.90
CA LYS A 59 15.17 -4.04 11.47
C LYS A 59 15.10 -4.22 12.99
N THR A 60 14.42 -3.32 13.69
CA THR A 60 14.28 -3.45 15.16
C THR A 60 13.47 -4.68 15.59
N ILE A 61 12.48 -5.11 14.81
CA ILE A 61 11.73 -6.33 15.08
C ILE A 61 12.61 -7.56 14.87
N PHE A 62 13.43 -7.58 13.81
CA PHE A 62 14.36 -8.67 13.56
C PHE A 62 15.44 -8.78 14.64
N ASP A 63 15.98 -7.65 15.13
CA ASP A 63 16.92 -7.65 16.26
C ASP A 63 16.31 -8.28 17.52
N VAL A 64 15.03 -8.01 17.80
CA VAL A 64 14.31 -8.60 18.93
C VAL A 64 14.08 -10.11 18.73
N LEU A 65 13.78 -10.54 17.51
CA LEU A 65 13.48 -11.94 17.17
C LEU A 65 14.71 -12.80 16.92
N SER A 66 15.86 -12.19 16.62
CA SER A 66 17.14 -12.85 16.35
C SER A 66 17.50 -13.93 17.39
N PRO A 67 17.56 -13.63 18.71
CA PRO A 67 17.90 -14.63 19.72
C PRO A 67 16.91 -15.81 19.75
N SER A 68 15.60 -15.54 19.64
CA SER A 68 14.59 -16.60 19.60
C SER A 68 14.75 -17.51 18.38
N ASN A 69 15.06 -16.92 17.21
CA ASN A 69 15.33 -17.70 16.01
C ASN A 69 16.59 -18.56 16.15
N THR A 70 17.67 -18.04 16.76
CA THR A 70 18.91 -18.83 16.96
C THR A 70 18.69 -20.03 17.85
N ILE A 71 17.96 -19.87 18.97
CA ILE A 71 17.70 -20.96 19.91
C ILE A 71 16.80 -22.02 19.26
N LEU A 72 15.73 -21.60 18.58
CA LEU A 72 14.81 -22.53 17.93
C LEU A 72 15.42 -23.29 16.74
N GLN A 73 16.47 -22.74 16.12
CA GLN A 73 17.19 -23.37 15.01
C GLN A 73 18.43 -24.15 15.46
N SER A 74 18.76 -24.15 16.75
CA SER A 74 19.88 -24.93 17.29
C SER A 74 19.61 -26.43 17.20
N SER A 75 20.67 -27.22 16.99
CA SER A 75 20.55 -28.69 16.92
C SER A 75 20.10 -29.30 18.24
N ASP A 76 20.58 -28.72 19.35
CA ASP A 76 20.26 -29.12 20.71
C ASP A 76 19.35 -28.06 21.35
N LEU A 77 18.04 -28.25 21.17
CA LEU A 77 17.04 -27.30 21.64
C LEU A 77 16.87 -27.36 23.17
N ASP A 78 17.37 -26.34 23.86
CA ASP A 78 17.01 -26.08 25.26
C ASP A 78 15.62 -25.43 25.32
N LEU A 79 14.61 -26.22 25.71
CA LEU A 79 13.23 -25.77 25.83
C LEU A 79 13.04 -24.65 26.86
N PHE A 80 13.80 -24.66 27.96
CA PHE A 80 13.68 -23.62 28.98
C PHE A 80 14.23 -22.29 28.46
N ALA A 81 15.41 -22.32 27.82
CA ALA A 81 15.97 -21.16 27.14
C ALA A 81 15.06 -20.65 26.02
N ALA A 82 14.45 -21.55 25.25
CA ALA A 82 13.52 -21.19 24.17
C ALA A 82 12.27 -20.47 24.72
N ILE A 83 11.62 -21.03 25.75
CA ILE A 83 10.46 -20.41 26.40
C ILE A 83 10.81 -19.03 26.95
N HIS A 84 11.97 -18.92 27.62
CA HIS A 84 12.44 -17.64 28.16
C HIS A 84 12.69 -16.60 27.06
N SER A 85 13.35 -17.00 25.97
CA SER A 85 13.61 -16.11 24.83
C SER A 85 12.32 -15.65 24.15
N ILE A 86 11.35 -16.54 23.96
CA ILE A 86 10.05 -16.20 23.38
C ILE A 86 9.30 -15.22 24.29
N SER A 87 9.27 -15.47 25.59
CA SER A 87 8.63 -14.57 26.57
C SER A 87 9.28 -13.18 26.58
N ASN A 88 10.62 -13.13 26.52
CA ASN A 88 11.37 -11.88 26.43
C ASN A 88 11.08 -11.12 25.12
N ALA A 89 11.08 -11.83 23.99
CA ALA A 89 10.73 -11.25 22.69
C ALA A 89 9.30 -10.68 22.69
N GLN A 90 8.34 -11.39 23.31
CA GLN A 90 6.96 -10.92 23.45
C GLN A 90 6.88 -9.64 24.30
N SER A 91 7.60 -9.58 25.42
CA SER A 91 7.69 -8.37 26.26
C SER A 91 8.28 -7.19 25.47
N LYS A 92 9.39 -7.41 24.75
CA LYS A 92 10.03 -6.38 23.92
C LYS A 92 9.11 -5.89 22.81
N ILE A 93 8.42 -6.78 22.09
CA ILE A 93 7.46 -6.40 21.03
C ILE A 93 6.30 -5.59 21.60
N ASN A 94 5.80 -5.95 22.79
CA ASN A 94 4.77 -5.15 23.45
C ASN A 94 5.28 -3.77 23.83
N ASN A 95 6.53 -3.66 24.29
CA ASN A 95 7.15 -2.38 24.59
C ASN A 95 7.35 -1.54 23.32
N LEU A 96 7.69 -2.12 22.17
CA LEU A 96 7.80 -1.39 20.89
C LEU A 96 6.52 -0.64 20.49
N ARG A 97 5.35 -1.04 21.02
CA ARG A 97 4.07 -0.36 20.77
C ARG A 97 3.87 0.90 21.59
N GLN A 98 4.76 1.20 22.54
CA GLN A 98 4.69 2.39 23.38
C GLN A 98 5.16 3.62 22.60
N ASP A 99 4.46 4.73 22.79
CA ASP A 99 4.74 5.99 22.08
C ASP A 99 6.19 6.47 22.30
N ALA A 100 6.74 6.31 23.50
CA ALA A 100 8.12 6.70 23.79
C ALA A 100 9.16 5.98 22.92
N ILE A 101 8.93 4.70 22.63
CA ILE A 101 9.82 3.91 21.76
C ILE A 101 9.57 4.26 20.30
N PHE A 102 8.32 4.53 19.93
CA PHE A 102 7.98 5.04 18.60
C PHE A 102 8.71 6.36 18.29
N GLU A 103 8.74 7.31 19.22
CA GLU A 103 9.50 8.55 19.05
C GLU A 103 11.00 8.26 18.85
N SER A 104 11.58 7.32 19.60
CA SER A 104 12.99 6.91 19.40
C SER A 104 13.25 6.22 18.05
N LEU A 105 12.24 5.60 17.46
CA LEU A 105 12.32 5.03 16.12
C LEU A 105 12.22 6.14 15.07
N MET A 106 11.37 7.13 15.32
CA MET A 106 11.20 8.30 14.45
C MET A 106 12.50 9.11 14.38
N THR A 107 13.18 9.33 15.51
CA THR A 107 14.49 10.00 15.50
C THR A 107 15.51 9.24 14.67
N LYS A 108 15.56 7.90 14.76
CA LYS A 108 16.47 7.09 13.92
C LYS A 108 16.16 7.19 12.43
N VAL A 109 14.89 7.36 12.09
CA VAL A 109 14.45 7.55 10.71
C VAL A 109 14.89 8.91 10.20
N ASP A 110 14.72 9.94 11.02
CA ASP A 110 15.15 11.30 10.70
C ASP A 110 16.69 11.37 10.63
N ASP A 111 17.42 10.66 11.50
CA ASP A 111 18.87 10.51 11.45
C ASP A 111 19.32 9.86 10.12
N PHE A 112 18.69 8.76 9.72
CA PHE A 112 18.99 8.10 8.43
C PHE A 112 18.71 9.01 7.23
N ILE A 113 17.66 9.82 7.28
CA ILE A 113 17.36 10.79 6.23
C ILE A 113 18.41 11.91 6.22
N SER A 114 18.84 12.37 7.40
CA SER A 114 19.87 13.40 7.55
C SER A 114 21.25 12.93 7.10
N ASP A 115 21.59 11.65 7.26
CA ASP A 115 22.84 11.08 6.74
C ASP A 115 22.88 11.08 5.20
N LYS A 116 21.73 11.30 4.56
CA LYS A 116 21.51 11.20 3.11
C LYS A 116 21.04 12.52 2.51
N GLU A 117 21.62 13.64 2.94
CA GLU A 117 21.26 15.01 2.52
C GLU A 117 21.25 15.24 1.00
N GLU A 118 21.92 14.39 0.22
CA GLU A 118 21.92 14.43 -1.25
C GLU A 118 20.54 14.13 -1.86
N PHE A 119 19.68 13.41 -1.12
CA PHE A 119 18.40 12.91 -1.63
C PHE A 119 17.20 13.61 -0.99
N ILE A 120 16.19 13.91 -1.82
CA ILE A 120 14.94 14.52 -1.37
C ILE A 120 13.93 13.42 -1.08
N PHE A 121 13.63 13.22 0.20
CA PHE A 121 12.62 12.25 0.63
C PHE A 121 11.20 12.84 0.52
N SER A 122 10.27 12.00 0.08
CA SER A 122 8.84 12.32 0.08
C SER A 122 8.26 12.12 1.48
N ASP A 123 7.59 13.14 2.00
CA ASP A 123 6.90 13.07 3.28
C ASP A 123 5.73 12.07 3.28
N LEU A 124 5.29 11.72 4.49
CA LEU A 124 4.09 10.90 4.71
C LEU A 124 2.88 11.66 4.14
N GLN A 125 2.23 11.06 3.15
CA GLN A 125 1.02 11.64 2.55
C GLN A 125 -0.14 11.52 3.54
N ASP A 126 -0.56 12.65 4.13
CA ASP A 126 -1.67 12.69 5.10
C ASP A 126 -3.04 12.31 4.50
N LYS A 127 -3.18 12.38 3.17
CA LYS A 127 -4.46 12.18 2.48
C LYS A 127 -4.32 11.25 1.29
N ARG A 128 -5.04 10.12 1.33
CA ARG A 128 -5.25 9.27 0.15
C ARG A 128 -6.10 10.06 -0.86
N ILE A 129 -5.48 10.50 -1.96
CA ILE A 129 -6.22 11.08 -3.08
C ILE A 129 -6.92 9.93 -3.81
N ARG A 130 -8.22 9.78 -3.58
CA ARG A 130 -9.05 8.86 -4.37
C ARG A 130 -9.43 9.60 -5.65
N SER A 131 -8.98 9.10 -6.80
CA SER A 131 -9.53 9.55 -8.07
C SER A 131 -11.04 9.30 -8.05
N LYS A 132 -11.82 10.37 -8.20
CA LYS A 132 -13.24 10.22 -8.48
C LYS A 132 -13.33 9.68 -9.91
N LYS A 133 -14.08 8.59 -10.12
CA LYS A 133 -14.45 8.18 -11.47
C LYS A 133 -15.17 9.37 -12.10
N LYS A 134 -14.64 9.90 -13.20
CA LYS A 134 -15.40 10.79 -14.06
C LYS A 134 -16.44 9.91 -14.73
N MET A 135 -17.71 10.16 -14.46
CA MET A 135 -18.77 9.62 -15.30
C MET A 135 -18.58 10.24 -16.70
N PRO A 136 -18.79 9.51 -17.80
CA PRO A 136 -18.97 10.13 -19.10
C PRO A 136 -20.25 10.96 -19.02
N GLU A 137 -20.13 12.23 -18.64
CA GLU A 137 -21.26 13.16 -18.67
C GLU A 137 -21.59 13.44 -20.13
N THR A 138 -22.86 13.19 -20.47
CA THR A 138 -23.57 13.73 -21.63
C THR A 138 -23.08 15.14 -21.89
N ILE A 139 -22.59 15.36 -23.11
CA ILE A 139 -22.16 16.64 -23.64
C ILE A 139 -23.31 17.65 -23.44
N GLU A 140 -23.22 18.50 -22.41
CA GLU A 140 -24.00 19.73 -22.36
C GLU A 140 -23.41 20.64 -23.42
N LEU A 141 -24.02 20.61 -24.61
CA LEU A 141 -23.73 21.55 -25.68
C LEU A 141 -23.89 22.98 -25.13
N PRO A 142 -22.87 23.84 -25.26
CA PRO A 142 -23.00 25.22 -24.84
C PRO A 142 -24.12 25.90 -25.64
N ILE A 143 -25.01 26.58 -24.91
CA ILE A 143 -26.11 27.37 -25.45
C ILE A 143 -25.57 28.34 -26.51
N TYR A 144 -26.15 28.27 -27.70
CA TYR A 144 -25.88 29.13 -28.86
C TYR A 144 -25.90 30.62 -28.49
N LEU A 145 -24.81 31.32 -28.80
CA LEU A 145 -24.86 32.71 -29.20
C LEU A 145 -24.54 32.77 -30.69
N HIS A 146 -25.57 33.01 -31.50
CA HIS A 146 -25.44 33.39 -32.90
C HIS A 146 -24.67 34.71 -32.99
N THR A 147 -23.54 34.71 -33.68
CA THR A 147 -23.18 35.80 -34.60
C THR A 147 -22.43 35.22 -35.80
N GLU A 148 -22.84 35.70 -36.96
CA GLU A 148 -22.47 35.29 -38.30
C GLU A 148 -20.97 35.48 -38.58
N ILE A 149 -20.36 34.58 -39.36
CA ILE A 149 -19.76 34.88 -40.68
C ILE A 149 -19.07 33.60 -41.22
N ASN A 150 -19.60 33.17 -42.36
CA ASN A 150 -19.00 32.44 -43.49
C ASN A 150 -17.63 31.76 -43.39
N SER A 151 -17.71 30.50 -43.83
CA SER A 151 -16.97 29.90 -44.95
C SER A 151 -15.78 29.01 -44.64
N SER A 152 -15.78 27.91 -45.39
CA SER A 152 -14.65 27.07 -45.77
C SER A 152 -14.48 25.84 -44.88
N LEU A 153 -15.04 24.71 -45.35
CA LEU A 153 -14.29 23.53 -45.85
C LEU A 153 -13.76 22.70 -44.67
N VAL A 154 -13.95 21.39 -44.53
CA VAL A 154 -14.21 20.28 -45.45
C VAL A 154 -14.25 19.03 -44.52
N SER A 155 -15.24 18.15 -44.67
CA SER A 155 -15.08 16.73 -45.08
C SER A 155 -14.20 15.89 -44.13
N GLU A 156 -14.46 14.63 -43.78
CA GLU A 156 -15.24 13.52 -44.33
C GLU A 156 -15.35 12.47 -43.18
N TYR A 157 -16.47 11.73 -43.14
CA TYR A 157 -16.69 10.28 -42.89
C TYR A 157 -15.58 9.43 -42.20
N GLU A 158 -15.78 8.36 -41.43
CA GLU A 158 -16.82 7.34 -41.18
C GLU A 158 -16.30 6.55 -39.94
N GLU A 159 -17.05 6.30 -38.86
CA GLU A 159 -17.91 5.12 -38.59
C GLU A 159 -17.35 3.75 -39.03
N GLU A 160 -16.87 2.93 -38.08
CA GLU A 160 -17.09 1.47 -38.07
C GLU A 160 -17.27 0.98 -36.62
N LYS A 161 -18.37 0.26 -36.41
CA LYS A 161 -18.75 -0.51 -35.22
C LYS A 161 -18.51 -2.00 -35.49
N GLU A 162 -18.08 -2.73 -34.48
CA GLU A 162 -18.37 -4.16 -34.25
C GLU A 162 -18.62 -4.26 -32.72
N GLU A 163 -19.85 -4.44 -32.22
CA GLU A 163 -20.71 -5.64 -32.10
C GLU A 163 -20.16 -6.76 -31.17
N ASP A 164 -21.09 -7.32 -30.38
CA ASP A 164 -21.05 -8.51 -29.51
C ASP A 164 -20.52 -8.33 -28.07
N ASP A 165 -21.14 -8.79 -26.97
CA ASP A 165 -22.39 -9.52 -26.69
C ASP A 165 -22.71 -9.32 -25.18
N ASP A 166 -23.91 -8.81 -24.85
CA ASP A 166 -24.41 -8.70 -23.47
C ASP A 166 -25.30 -9.91 -23.17
N GLU A 167 -24.81 -10.90 -22.41
CA GLU A 167 -25.66 -11.84 -21.67
C GLU A 167 -24.82 -12.60 -20.63
N GLU A 168 -24.80 -12.14 -19.38
CA GLU A 168 -24.72 -12.95 -18.14
C GLU A 168 -24.31 -12.09 -16.94
N GLU A 169 -25.21 -11.30 -16.34
CA GLU A 169 -24.94 -10.80 -14.96
C GLU A 169 -26.20 -10.48 -14.11
N GLU A 170 -27.40 -10.91 -14.52
CA GLU A 170 -28.64 -10.61 -13.77
C GLU A 170 -28.96 -11.59 -12.62
N LYS A 171 -28.16 -12.64 -12.39
CA LYS A 171 -28.48 -13.68 -11.38
C LYS A 171 -27.80 -13.53 -10.01
N VAL A 172 -26.91 -12.55 -9.83
CA VAL A 172 -26.09 -12.45 -8.59
C VAL A 172 -26.67 -11.47 -7.55
N GLU A 173 -27.46 -10.47 -7.95
CA GLU A 173 -27.98 -9.47 -7.00
C GLU A 173 -29.19 -9.95 -6.19
N GLU A 174 -30.01 -10.86 -6.71
CA GLU A 174 -31.22 -11.30 -6.02
C GLU A 174 -30.92 -12.22 -4.82
N THR A 175 -29.84 -13.01 -4.89
CA THR A 175 -29.43 -13.93 -3.81
C THR A 175 -28.82 -13.21 -2.61
N GLN A 176 -28.21 -12.04 -2.80
CA GLN A 176 -27.60 -11.28 -1.69
C GLN A 176 -28.65 -10.51 -0.87
N ASN A 177 -29.71 -10.02 -1.51
CA ASN A 177 -30.75 -9.25 -0.82
C ASN A 177 -31.64 -10.12 0.09
N ASN A 178 -31.86 -11.38 -0.27
CA ASN A 178 -32.67 -12.30 0.56
C ASN A 178 -31.92 -12.75 1.83
N LYS A 179 -30.60 -13.00 1.75
CA LYS A 179 -29.77 -13.31 2.94
C LYS A 179 -29.72 -12.16 3.96
N LYS A 180 -29.72 -10.92 3.47
CA LYS A 180 -29.67 -9.72 4.34
C LYS A 180 -31.00 -9.50 5.07
N LYS A 181 -32.14 -9.83 4.45
CA LYS A 181 -33.47 -9.77 5.10
C LYS A 181 -33.66 -10.85 6.17
N GLU A 182 -33.17 -12.07 5.97
CA GLU A 182 -33.23 -13.13 7.00
C GLU A 182 -32.38 -12.81 8.24
N LEU A 183 -31.17 -12.27 8.06
CA LEU A 183 -30.28 -11.89 9.16
C LEU A 183 -30.85 -10.77 10.04
N LEU A 184 -31.63 -9.86 9.46
CA LEU A 184 -32.29 -8.78 10.20
C LEU A 184 -33.52 -9.27 10.99
N LEU A 185 -34.22 -10.28 10.50
CA LEU A 185 -35.38 -10.86 11.19
C LEU A 185 -34.96 -11.70 12.41
N SER A 186 -33.83 -12.40 12.31
CA SER A 186 -33.26 -13.22 13.39
C SER A 186 -32.72 -12.38 14.55
N ARG A 187 -32.15 -11.20 14.28
CA ARG A 187 -31.66 -10.29 15.33
C ARG A 187 -32.79 -9.64 16.15
N LYS A 188 -33.96 -9.40 15.56
CA LYS A 188 -35.12 -8.87 16.29
C LYS A 188 -35.76 -9.89 17.26
N LYS A 189 -35.63 -11.19 17.00
CA LYS A 189 -36.17 -12.23 17.90
C LYS A 189 -35.32 -12.42 19.17
N ILE A 190 -34.01 -12.20 19.10
CA ILE A 190 -33.09 -12.40 20.23
C ILE A 190 -33.25 -11.27 21.27
N ALA A 191 -33.43 -10.02 20.82
CA ALA A 191 -33.60 -8.87 21.72
C ALA A 191 -34.90 -8.90 22.55
N ASN A 192 -35.88 -9.75 22.20
CA ASN A 192 -37.16 -9.83 22.90
C ASN A 192 -37.22 -10.96 23.95
N VAL A 193 -36.19 -11.81 24.03
CA VAL A 193 -36.12 -12.92 25.02
C VAL A 193 -35.40 -12.49 26.31
N ASP A 194 -34.49 -11.52 26.23
CA ASP A 194 -33.69 -11.06 27.39
C ASP A 194 -34.46 -10.10 28.33
N SER A 195 -35.69 -9.72 27.99
CA SER A 195 -36.51 -8.78 28.78
C SER A 195 -37.49 -9.44 29.77
N ILE A 196 -37.50 -10.78 29.93
CA ILE A 196 -38.49 -11.51 30.77
C ILE A 196 -37.85 -12.29 31.95
N LYS A 197 -36.62 -11.95 32.39
CA LYS A 197 -36.06 -12.53 33.62
C LYS A 197 -35.51 -11.48 34.58
N THR A 198 -36.40 -10.65 35.11
CA THR A 198 -36.20 -10.05 36.44
C THR A 198 -37.55 -9.72 37.06
N VAL A 199 -37.68 -10.13 38.32
CA VAL A 199 -38.81 -10.01 39.28
C VAL A 199 -39.73 -11.22 39.34
#